data_AF-A0A7C8N6W5-F1
#
_entry.id   AF-A0A7C8N6W5-F1
#
_cell.length_a   1.000
_cell.length_b   1.000
_cell.length_c   1.000
_cell.angle_alpha   90.00
_cell.angle_beta   90.00
_cell.angle_gamma   90.00
#
_symmetry.space_group_name_H-M   'P 1'
#
loop_
_entity.id
_entity.type
_entity.pdbx_description
1 polymer ?
#
loop_
_entity_poly.entity_id
_entity_poly.type
_entity_poly.pdbx_seq_one_letter_code
_entity_poly.pdbx_strand_id
1 'polypeptide(L)'
;MPSYEERRRILERMVPAENLAEDVNLADIAKRAEGYSGSDLRTLCGQAALAWATELEVSTGEAFDGREVKLNMKNFELAFSRTGPSASPKLIESLEKFHKRLQQ
;
A
#
# COMPACT_ATOMS: atom_id res chain seq x y z
N MET A 1 -8.56 -2.87 12.62
CA MET A 1 -7.64 -2.69 11.46
C MET A 1 -6.28 -2.27 11.96
N PRO A 2 -5.18 -2.49 11.22
CA PRO A 2 -3.86 -2.07 11.66
C PRO A 2 -3.83 -0.57 11.94
N SER A 3 -3.25 -0.19 13.07
CA SER A 3 -2.94 1.20 13.44
C SER A 3 -1.98 1.84 12.44
N TYR A 4 -1.86 3.17 12.50
CA TYR A 4 -0.90 3.92 11.68
C TYR A 4 0.52 3.35 11.74
N GLU A 5 1.02 3.08 12.94
CA GLU A 5 2.35 2.52 13.19
C GLU A 5 2.51 1.11 12.60
N GLU A 6 1.48 0.27 12.72
CA GLU A 6 1.48 -1.05 12.12
C GLU A 6 1.46 -0.98 10.59
N ARG A 7 0.67 -0.08 9.99
CA ARG A 7 0.64 0.12 8.53
C ARG A 7 2.00 0.56 8.01
N ARG A 8 2.66 1.51 8.69
CA ARG A 8 4.02 1.96 8.33
C ARG A 8 5.01 0.79 8.35
N ARG A 9 5.04 0.01 9.43
CA ARG A 9 5.92 -1.17 9.55
C ARG A 9 5.63 -2.25 8.49
N ILE A 10 4.35 -2.42 8.13
CA ILE A 10 3.97 -3.34 7.06
C ILE A 10 4.53 -2.84 5.72
N LEU A 11 4.37 -1.55 5.41
CA LEU A 11 4.89 -0.94 4.18
C LEU A 11 6.42 -1.03 4.09
N GLU A 12 7.14 -0.71 5.17
CA GLU A 12 8.61 -0.83 5.25
C GLU A 12 9.10 -2.26 4.97
N ARG A 13 8.33 -3.28 5.39
CA ARG A 13 8.65 -4.69 5.11
C ARG A 13 8.28 -5.10 3.69
N MET A 14 7.24 -4.52 3.11
CA MET A 14 6.78 -4.86 1.77
C MET A 14 7.65 -4.24 0.68
N VAL A 15 8.11 -3.01 0.90
CA VAL A 15 8.93 -2.26 -0.05
C VAL A 15 10.18 -1.77 0.67
N PRO A 16 11.31 -2.48 0.53
CA PRO A 16 12.59 -2.05 1.08
C PRO A 16 13.01 -0.67 0.56
N ALA A 17 13.76 0.08 1.37
CA ALA A 17 14.13 1.46 1.07
C ALA A 17 14.97 1.60 -0.21
N GLU A 18 15.77 0.59 -0.54
CA GLU A 18 16.53 0.51 -1.79
C GLU A 18 15.63 0.48 -3.03
N ASN A 19 14.37 0.05 -2.91
CA ASN A 19 13.41 0.02 -4.02
C ASN A 19 12.55 1.29 -4.11
N LEU A 20 12.81 2.28 -3.25
CA LEU A 20 12.11 3.55 -3.22
C LEU A 20 12.97 4.65 -3.84
N ALA A 21 12.32 5.55 -4.55
CA ALA A 21 12.87 6.84 -4.92
C ALA A 21 12.82 7.81 -3.73
N GLU A 22 13.63 8.87 -3.80
CA GLU A 22 13.81 9.83 -2.70
C GLU A 22 12.54 10.64 -2.37
N ASP A 23 11.59 10.71 -3.32
CA ASP A 23 10.32 11.42 -3.14
C ASP A 23 9.30 10.63 -2.32
N VAL A 24 9.55 9.34 -2.03
CA VAL A 24 8.59 8.48 -1.34
C VAL A 24 8.63 8.66 0.18
N ASN A 25 7.49 9.05 0.74
CA ASN A 25 7.27 9.07 2.17
C ASN A 25 6.28 7.97 2.61
N LEU A 26 6.82 6.86 3.14
CA LEU A 26 6.01 5.76 3.67
C LEU A 26 5.09 6.18 4.82
N ALA A 27 5.47 7.21 5.58
CA ALA A 27 4.65 7.74 6.66
C ALA A 27 3.37 8.41 6.12
N ASP A 28 3.46 9.12 4.99
CA ASP A 28 2.30 9.75 4.34
C ASP A 28 1.40 8.69 3.68
N ILE A 29 2.00 7.67 3.06
CA ILE A 29 1.27 6.53 2.51
C ILE A 29 0.51 5.79 3.63
N ALA A 30 1.15 5.52 4.77
CA ALA A 30 0.51 4.89 5.92
C ALA A 30 -0.66 5.72 6.49
N LYS A 31 -0.54 7.05 6.46
CA LYS A 31 -1.60 7.96 6.88
C LYS A 31 -2.81 7.88 5.93
N ARG A 32 -2.56 7.89 4.63
CA ARG A 32 -3.62 7.82 3.59
C ARG A 32 -4.29 6.46 3.50
N ALA A 33 -3.56 5.38 3.80
CA ALA A 33 -4.08 4.01 3.81
C ALA A 33 -4.89 3.69 5.09
N GLU A 34 -5.57 4.67 5.69
CA GLU A 34 -6.46 4.43 6.82
C GLU A 34 -7.59 3.49 6.41
N GLY A 35 -7.90 2.51 7.28
CA GLY A 35 -8.89 1.48 7.00
C GLY A 35 -8.39 0.35 6.09
N TYR A 36 -7.17 0.41 5.56
CA TYR A 36 -6.60 -0.69 4.76
C TYR A 36 -6.25 -1.90 5.65
N SER A 37 -6.58 -3.10 5.19
CA SER A 37 -6.08 -4.36 5.74
C SER A 37 -4.63 -4.62 5.32
N GLY A 38 -3.98 -5.61 5.93
CA GLY A 38 -2.66 -6.06 5.47
C GLY A 38 -2.67 -6.56 4.01
N SER A 39 -3.78 -7.14 3.55
CA SER A 39 -3.97 -7.52 2.13
C SER A 39 -4.17 -6.31 1.23
N ASP A 40 -4.91 -5.29 1.68
CA ASP A 40 -5.10 -4.07 0.89
C ASP A 40 -3.76 -3.33 0.71
N LEU A 41 -2.92 -3.26 1.76
CA LEU A 41 -1.56 -2.70 1.67
C LEU A 41 -0.68 -3.47 0.69
N ARG A 42 -0.79 -4.80 0.66
CA ARG A 42 -0.08 -5.63 -0.32
C ARG A 42 -0.53 -5.32 -1.74
N THR A 43 -1.84 -5.20 -1.95
CA THR A 43 -2.42 -4.83 -3.24
C THR A 43 -1.96 -3.44 -3.67
N LEU A 44 -1.94 -2.46 -2.75
CA LEU A 44 -1.42 -1.12 -3.01
C LEU A 44 0.03 -1.15 -3.52
N CYS A 45 0.92 -1.86 -2.81
CA CYS A 45 2.33 -1.98 -3.22
C CYS A 45 2.46 -2.69 -4.59
N GLY A 46 1.68 -3.74 -4.83
CA GLY A 46 1.66 -4.43 -6.12
C GLY A 46 1.18 -3.55 -7.28
N GLN A 47 0.16 -2.72 -7.04
CA GLN A 47 -0.33 -1.76 -8.04
C GLN A 47 0.69 -0.65 -8.32
N ALA A 48 1.44 -0.20 -7.29
CA ALA A 48 2.54 0.76 -7.49
C ALA A 48 3.67 0.14 -8.32
N ALA A 49 4.06 -1.11 -8.04
CA ALA A 49 5.06 -1.83 -8.84
C ALA A 49 4.61 -2.04 -10.30
N LEU A 50 3.34 -2.38 -10.52
CA LEU A 50 2.79 -2.49 -11.86
C LEU A 50 2.80 -1.14 -12.60
N ALA A 51 2.40 -0.05 -11.91
CA ALA A 51 2.43 1.30 -12.46
C ALA A 51 3.84 1.70 -12.91
N TRP A 52 4.86 1.39 -12.09
CA TRP A 52 6.25 1.62 -12.42
C TRP A 52 6.72 0.78 -13.62
N ALA A 53 6.39 -0.52 -13.65
CA ALA A 53 6.80 -1.40 -14.75
C ALA A 53 6.18 -0.98 -16.09
N THR A 54 4.90 -0.55 -16.09
CA THR A 54 4.26 0.00 -17.28
C THR A 54 4.91 1.31 -17.73
N GLU A 55 5.29 2.20 -16.79
CA GLU A 55 5.99 3.45 -17.11
C GLU A 55 7.36 3.18 -17.72
N LEU A 56 8.11 2.21 -17.19
CA LEU A 56 9.38 1.76 -17.74
C LEU A 56 9.21 1.26 -19.18
N GLU A 57 8.29 0.33 -19.42
CA GLU A 57 8.03 -0.25 -20.74
C GLU A 57 7.66 0.82 -21.77
N VAL A 58 6.82 1.79 -21.39
CA VAL A 58 6.46 2.92 -22.27
C VAL A 58 7.66 3.82 -22.56
N SER A 59 8.57 4.01 -21.59
CA SER A 59 9.71 4.90 -21.75
C SER A 59 10.89 4.28 -22.49
N THR A 60 11.15 2.98 -22.33
CA THR A 60 12.31 2.29 -22.91
C THR A 60 11.95 1.39 -24.09
N GLY A 61 10.68 0.99 -24.22
CA GLY A 61 10.23 -0.05 -25.14
C GLY A 61 10.60 -1.47 -24.70
N GLU A 62 11.12 -1.64 -23.48
CA GLU A 62 11.56 -2.92 -22.93
C GLU A 62 10.66 -3.33 -21.77
N ALA A 63 10.24 -4.60 -21.76
CA ALA A 63 9.57 -5.17 -20.61
C ALA A 63 10.52 -5.26 -19.41
N PHE A 64 9.95 -5.23 -18.20
CA PHE A 64 10.73 -5.42 -16.98
C PHE A 64 11.39 -6.80 -16.94
N ASP A 65 12.72 -6.82 -16.92
CA ASP A 65 13.61 -7.98 -16.95
C ASP A 65 14.17 -8.35 -15.56
N GLY A 66 13.62 -7.79 -14.48
CA GLY A 66 14.05 -8.09 -13.10
C GLY A 66 15.16 -7.19 -12.57
N ARG A 67 15.43 -6.05 -13.23
CA ARG A 67 16.39 -5.02 -12.75
C ARG A 67 15.89 -4.33 -11.48
N GLU A 68 16.71 -3.41 -10.98
CA GLU A 68 16.36 -2.54 -9.86
C GLU A 68 15.02 -1.82 -10.10
N VAL A 69 14.16 -1.86 -9.08
CA VAL A 69 12.86 -1.18 -9.06
C VAL A 69 13.03 0.11 -8.28
N LYS A 70 12.56 1.23 -8.82
CA LYS A 70 12.57 2.52 -8.10
C LYS A 70 11.17 3.13 -8.12
N LEU A 71 10.35 2.72 -7.16
CA LEU A 71 9.00 3.24 -7.01
C LEU A 71 9.06 4.69 -6.54
N ASN A 72 8.34 5.57 -7.21
CA ASN A 72 8.19 6.98 -6.86
C ASN A 72 6.76 7.27 -6.35
N MET A 73 6.51 8.48 -5.85
CA MET A 73 5.19 8.84 -5.32
C MET A 73 4.10 8.78 -6.39
N LYS A 74 4.39 9.12 -7.64
CA LYS A 74 3.42 9.04 -8.76
C LYS A 74 2.91 7.61 -8.95
N ASN A 75 3.77 6.60 -8.78
CA ASN A 75 3.35 5.20 -8.84
C ASN A 75 2.37 4.86 -7.69
N PHE A 76 2.62 5.35 -6.48
CA PHE A 76 1.70 5.19 -5.34
C PHE A 76 0.39 5.97 -5.51
N GLU A 77 0.42 7.18 -6.11
CA GLU A 77 -0.81 7.93 -6.43
C GLU A 77 -1.72 7.14 -7.36
N LEU A 78 -1.16 6.54 -8.41
CA LEU A 78 -1.92 5.70 -9.34
C LEU A 78 -2.41 4.42 -8.65
N ALA A 79 -1.64 3.87 -7.71
CA ALA A 79 -2.06 2.72 -6.92
C ALA A 79 -3.24 3.07 -6.00
N PHE A 80 -3.24 4.25 -5.37
CA PHE A 80 -4.35 4.72 -4.55
C PHE A 80 -5.63 4.93 -5.34
N SER A 81 -5.55 5.39 -6.59
CA SER A 81 -6.76 5.55 -7.43
C SER A 81 -7.37 4.21 -7.87
N ARG A 82 -6.60 3.12 -7.80
CA ARG A 82 -7.00 1.76 -8.21
C ARG A 82 -7.34 0.84 -7.04
N THR A 83 -7.06 1.27 -5.81
CA THR A 83 -7.22 0.44 -4.61
C THR A 83 -8.02 1.15 -3.55
N GLY A 84 -8.59 0.39 -2.63
CA GLY A 84 -9.32 0.92 -1.48
C GLY A 84 -9.44 -0.14 -0.39
N PRO A 85 -9.94 0.23 0.80
CA PRO A 85 -10.23 -0.71 1.86
C PRO A 85 -11.22 -1.78 1.38
N SER A 86 -10.85 -3.06 1.51
CA SER A 86 -11.77 -4.17 1.18
C SER A 86 -12.81 -4.43 2.28
N ALA A 87 -12.48 -4.08 3.52
CA ALA A 87 -13.38 -4.23 4.66
C ALA A 87 -14.41 -3.10 4.69
N SER A 88 -15.70 -3.46 4.74
CA SER A 88 -16.77 -2.46 4.84
C SER A 88 -16.80 -1.80 6.23
N PRO A 89 -17.14 -0.49 6.33
CA PRO A 89 -17.24 0.20 7.62
C PRO A 89 -18.19 -0.48 8.61
N LYS A 90 -19.32 -1.02 8.11
CA LYS A 90 -20.31 -1.74 8.94
C LYS A 90 -19.74 -3.02 9.55
N LEU A 91 -18.90 -3.75 8.81
CA LEU A 91 -18.25 -4.95 9.30
C LEU A 91 -17.26 -4.60 10.42
N ILE A 92 -16.46 -3.56 10.21
CA ILE A 92 -15.49 -3.07 11.20
C ILE A 92 -16.21 -2.68 12.49
N GLU A 93 -17.27 -1.87 12.40
CA GLU A 93 -18.08 -1.47 13.55
C GLU A 93 -18.69 -2.68 14.28
N SER A 94 -19.20 -3.66 13.54
CA SER A 94 -19.79 -4.87 14.11
C SER A 94 -18.76 -5.71 14.88
N LEU A 95 -17.54 -5.84 14.34
CA LEU A 95 -16.44 -6.56 14.99
C LEU A 95 -15.96 -5.82 16.26
N GLU A 96 -15.88 -4.49 16.24
CA GLU A 96 -15.51 -3.70 17.41
C GLU A 96 -16.54 -3.82 18.54
N LYS A 97 -17.84 -3.78 18.20
CA LYS A 97 -18.92 -4.00 19.18
C LYS A 97 -18.86 -5.40 19.78
N PHE A 98 -18.61 -6.41 18.95
CA PHE A 98 -18.46 -7.79 19.41
C PHE A 98 -17.26 -7.94 20.35
N HIS A 99 -16.11 -7.38 20.00
CA HIS A 99 -14.90 -7.41 20.83
C HIS A 99 -15.11 -6.78 22.22
N LYS A 100 -15.77 -5.62 22.29
CA LYS A 100 -16.10 -4.95 23.56
C LYS A 100 -17.02 -5.80 24.46
N ARG A 101 -17.89 -6.63 23.90
CA ARG A 101 -18.77 -7.54 24.66
C ARG A 101 -18.02 -8.73 25.26
N LEU A 102 -16.95 -9.20 24.61
CA LEU A 102 -16.14 -10.32 25.09
C LEU A 102 -15.17 -9.93 26.23
N GLN A 103 -14.93 -8.63 26.43
CA GLN A 103 -14.08 -8.09 27.49
C GLN A 103 -14.86 -7.65 28.74
N GLN A 104 -16.17 -7.92 28.78
CA GLN A 104 -17.07 -7.72 29.93
C GLN A 104 -17.36 -9.07 30.58
#